data_AF-A0A6A6M5A0-F1
#
_entry.id   AF-A0A6A6M5A0-F1
#
_cell.length_a   1.000
_cell.length_b   1.000
_cell.length_c   1.000
_cell.angle_alpha   90.00
_cell.angle_beta   90.00
_cell.angle_gamma   90.00
#
_symmetry.space_group_name_H-M   'P 1'
#
loop_
_entity.id
_entity.type
_entity.pdbx_description
1 polymer ?
#
loop_
_entity_poly.entity_id
_entity_poly.type
_entity_poly.pdbx_seq_one_letter_code
_entity_poly.pdbx_strand_id
1 'polypeptide(L)'
;MSTSCSKLKHLRFLAGPIYPSSLLSLSTTSALLTSLTIVLSRPLFFNWVAYFSSLKELSIYVSDFDGAGDEFYSNSQSGLYLNQETDAELGLESLYLSGIKRDDSGLGWLWRSCKKLKKLQLKNCEGIGDGGSFLSFIRCLNVLQELELRTCRSIVDGVLIRLAENCESLNSLLVYDGGSREGFLHFINNCRCNLQKLDLRLPLDLNNDHLLAIAVNFRGLSTLRLRSCCLVTGEGLKALGIAMSSGLLKELALINCDVVERESGLLATLGQHLKQLSKLDLSHNESLLDKEFISMLVSCNNLVDLRLRGCKGLTSLAILSMFKSCKRLENVDIIHCCGIEAEAIEFFVLNSPRLRRMQVEESKVSDVARTWASHKLIEVVASFMN
;
A
#
# COMPACT_ATOMS: atom_id res chain seq x y z
N MET A 1 35.92 0.81 8.29
CA MET A 1 36.68 0.79 7.02
C MET A 1 36.19 1.93 6.15
N SER A 2 37.04 2.92 5.92
CA SER A 2 36.79 4.08 5.06
C SER A 2 37.06 3.70 3.61
N THR A 3 36.01 3.66 2.79
CA THR A 3 36.15 3.74 1.33
C THR A 3 35.12 4.72 0.82
N SER A 4 35.63 5.82 0.28
CA SER A 4 34.96 7.01 -0.21
C SER A 4 33.97 6.67 -1.32
N CYS A 5 32.71 6.49 -0.95
CA CYS A 5 31.63 6.25 -1.91
C CYS A 5 30.94 7.58 -2.23
N SER A 6 31.68 8.52 -2.83
CA SER A 6 31.20 9.88 -3.12
C SER A 6 30.01 9.95 -4.08
N LYS A 7 29.65 8.84 -4.73
CA LYS A 7 28.49 8.70 -5.64
C LYS A 7 27.32 7.93 -5.03
N LEU A 8 27.39 7.53 -3.76
CA LEU A 8 26.36 6.71 -3.14
C LEU A 8 25.07 7.53 -2.94
N LYS A 9 23.98 7.10 -3.61
CA LYS A 9 22.65 7.73 -3.53
C LYS A 9 21.67 6.97 -2.66
N HIS A 10 21.81 5.65 -2.59
CA HIS A 10 20.92 4.76 -1.84
C HIS A 10 21.76 3.87 -0.93
N LEU A 11 21.44 3.86 0.36
CA LEU A 11 22.07 2.96 1.32
C LEU A 11 20.99 2.23 2.11
N ARG A 12 21.11 0.91 2.19
CA ARG A 12 20.27 0.06 3.04
C ARG A 12 21.16 -0.79 3.94
N PHE A 13 21.06 -0.55 5.25
CA PHE A 13 21.79 -1.28 6.27
C PHE A 13 20.82 -1.87 7.29
N LEU A 14 20.60 -3.19 7.20
CA LEU A 14 19.68 -3.94 8.05
C LEU A 14 20.37 -5.01 8.91
N ALA A 15 21.71 -5.01 8.95
CA ALA A 15 22.50 -6.04 9.64
C ALA A 15 22.50 -5.89 11.17
N GLY A 16 21.99 -4.77 11.70
CA GLY A 16 21.89 -4.51 13.14
C GLY A 16 21.74 -3.01 13.44
N PRO A 17 21.53 -2.64 14.71
CA PRO A 17 21.41 -1.24 15.13
C PRO A 17 22.67 -0.45 14.78
N ILE A 18 22.49 0.77 14.24
CA ILE A 18 23.61 1.66 13.94
C ILE A 18 23.80 2.65 15.09
N TYR A 19 25.05 2.80 15.55
CA TYR A 19 25.42 3.84 16.51
C TYR A 19 25.50 5.23 15.86
N PRO A 20 25.15 6.32 16.57
CA PRO A 20 25.20 7.68 16.03
C PRO A 20 26.56 8.11 15.46
N SER A 21 27.67 7.62 16.02
CA SER A 21 29.02 7.91 15.53
C SER A 21 29.25 7.43 14.09
N SER A 22 28.71 6.26 13.74
CA SER A 22 28.77 5.72 12.38
C SER A 22 27.97 6.57 11.40
N LEU A 23 26.84 7.15 11.82
CA LEU A 23 26.00 8.02 10.99
C LEU A 23 26.69 9.35 10.67
N LEU A 24 27.44 9.91 11.62
CA LEU A 24 28.23 11.13 11.38
C LEU A 24 29.40 10.88 10.40
N SER A 25 30.06 9.73 10.50
CA SER A 25 31.09 9.34 9.53
C SER A 25 30.51 9.13 8.12
N LEU A 26 29.28 8.65 8.04
CA LEU A 26 28.59 8.45 6.78
C LEU A 26 28.17 9.79 6.14
N SER A 27 27.60 10.71 6.93
CA SER A 27 27.14 12.01 6.41
C SER A 27 28.26 12.84 5.78
N THR A 28 29.46 12.78 6.37
CA THR A 28 30.65 13.48 5.85
C THR A 28 31.23 12.85 4.59
N THR A 29 30.99 11.56 4.33
CA THR A 29 31.56 10.83 3.18
C THR A 29 30.59 10.66 2.01
N SER A 30 29.28 10.80 2.24
CA SER A 30 28.23 10.62 1.23
C SER A 30 27.25 11.80 1.17
N ALA A 31 27.72 12.98 0.78
CA ALA A 31 26.89 14.19 0.66
C ALA A 31 25.75 14.10 -0.38
N LEU A 32 25.82 13.15 -1.32
CA LEU A 32 24.82 12.91 -2.37
C LEU A 32 23.78 11.85 -2.00
N LEU A 33 23.76 11.37 -0.75
CA LEU A 33 22.83 10.33 -0.32
C LEU A 33 21.40 10.87 -0.29
N THR A 34 20.52 10.27 -1.09
CA THR A 34 19.11 10.67 -1.23
C THR A 34 18.16 9.71 -0.52
N SER A 35 18.56 8.45 -0.30
CA SER A 35 17.74 7.43 0.35
C SER A 35 18.57 6.62 1.36
N LEU A 36 18.06 6.53 2.58
CA LEU A 36 18.73 5.84 3.69
C LEU A 36 17.74 4.91 4.40
N THR A 37 18.09 3.63 4.51
CA THR A 37 17.37 2.64 5.31
C THR A 37 18.28 2.07 6.38
N ILE A 38 17.89 2.17 7.65
CA ILE A 38 18.70 1.77 8.79
C ILE A 38 17.87 1.10 9.89
N VAL A 39 18.55 0.36 10.76
CA VAL A 39 18.01 -0.13 12.03
C VAL A 39 18.57 0.73 13.16
N LEU A 40 17.71 1.15 14.09
CA LEU A 40 18.08 1.86 15.31
C LEU A 40 17.67 1.06 16.55
N SER A 41 18.43 1.20 17.63
CA SER A 41 18.05 0.75 18.97
C SER A 41 17.56 1.94 19.77
N ARG A 42 16.77 1.67 20.81
CA ARG A 42 16.38 2.68 21.80
C ARG A 42 17.60 3.06 22.67
N PRO A 43 17.64 4.29 23.24
CA PRO A 43 16.72 5.41 23.01
C PRO A 43 16.90 6.07 21.63
N LEU A 44 15.83 6.66 21.09
CA LEU A 44 15.82 7.23 19.74
C LEU A 44 16.29 8.69 19.71
N PHE A 45 17.19 9.00 18.78
CA PHE A 45 17.65 10.36 18.48
C PHE A 45 17.74 10.56 16.96
N PHE A 46 17.33 11.73 16.47
CA PHE A 46 17.21 12.01 15.03
C PHE A 46 17.98 13.26 14.55
N ASN A 47 18.62 14.02 15.45
CA ASN A 47 19.38 15.22 15.09
C ASN A 47 20.42 14.98 13.98
N TRP A 48 20.99 13.78 13.93
CA TRP A 48 21.95 13.37 12.91
C TRP A 48 21.40 13.44 11.47
N VAL A 49 20.08 13.38 11.29
CA VAL A 49 19.46 13.45 9.96
C VAL A 49 19.76 14.81 9.30
N ALA A 50 19.93 15.87 10.09
CA ALA A 50 20.27 17.20 9.59
C ALA A 50 21.64 17.25 8.90
N TYR A 51 22.53 16.29 9.18
CA TYR A 51 23.81 16.19 8.48
C TYR A 51 23.70 15.65 7.05
N PHE A 52 22.54 15.10 6.67
CA PHE A 52 22.28 14.60 5.33
C PHE A 52 21.43 15.58 4.52
N SER A 53 22.06 16.63 4.00
CA SER A 53 21.38 17.74 3.30
C SER A 53 20.61 17.33 2.04
N SER A 54 21.06 16.27 1.35
CA SER A 54 20.43 15.74 0.13
C SER A 54 19.36 14.67 0.39
N LEU A 55 19.11 14.30 1.66
CA LEU A 55 18.25 13.17 1.98
C LEU A 55 16.78 13.48 1.70
N LYS A 56 16.15 12.62 0.91
CA LYS A 56 14.74 12.70 0.51
C LYS A 56 13.90 11.59 1.11
N GLU A 57 14.50 10.42 1.29
CA GLU A 57 13.82 9.22 1.78
C GLU A 57 14.57 8.67 3.00
N LEU A 58 13.84 8.46 4.08
CA LEU A 58 14.37 7.86 5.30
C LEU A 58 13.49 6.70 5.73
N SER A 59 14.08 5.54 5.94
CA SER A 59 13.40 4.35 6.47
C SER A 59 14.11 3.86 7.73
N ILE A 60 13.41 3.89 8.85
CA ILE A 60 13.92 3.50 10.16
C ILE A 60 13.14 2.29 10.66
N TYR A 61 13.87 1.24 11.00
CA TYR A 61 13.36 0.09 11.74
C TYR A 61 13.90 0.19 13.17
N VAL A 62 13.02 0.19 14.16
CA VAL A 62 13.45 0.16 15.55
C VAL A 62 13.44 -1.28 16.04
N SER A 63 14.58 -1.75 16.55
CA SER A 63 14.73 -3.08 17.15
C SER A 63 14.66 -2.99 18.67
N ASP A 64 13.92 -3.89 19.29
CA ASP A 64 13.85 -4.10 20.75
C ASP A 64 15.05 -4.91 21.29
N PHE A 65 16.25 -4.75 20.72
CA PHE A 65 17.41 -5.54 21.14
C PHE A 65 17.79 -5.19 22.60
N ASP A 66 17.39 -6.04 23.54
CA ASP A 66 17.73 -6.04 24.99
C ASP A 66 19.18 -6.48 25.26
N GLY A 67 20.01 -6.58 24.23
CA GLY A 67 21.33 -7.21 24.27
C GLY A 67 22.48 -6.26 24.58
N ALA A 68 22.44 -5.56 25.71
CA ALA A 68 23.60 -5.13 26.50
C ALA A 68 23.08 -4.41 27.75
N GLY A 69 23.41 -4.96 28.92
CA GLY A 69 22.83 -4.60 30.20
C GLY A 69 22.88 -3.11 30.57
N ASP A 70 22.01 -2.81 31.53
CA ASP A 70 21.78 -1.59 32.32
C ASP A 70 23.02 -0.87 32.90
N GLU A 71 24.26 -1.12 32.46
CA GLU A 71 25.47 -0.61 33.12
C GLU A 71 26.25 0.48 32.37
N PHE A 72 25.82 0.95 31.19
CA PHE A 72 26.55 2.03 30.49
C PHE A 72 25.78 3.32 30.21
N TYR A 73 24.50 3.42 30.58
CA TYR A 73 23.71 4.63 30.35
C TYR A 73 23.69 5.61 31.54
N SER A 74 24.36 5.33 32.65
CA SER A 74 24.23 6.15 33.85
C SER A 74 25.29 7.21 34.09
N ASN A 75 26.43 7.31 33.37
CA ASN A 75 27.48 8.25 33.83
C ASN A 75 28.45 8.91 32.83
N SER A 76 28.17 9.00 31.52
CA SER A 76 29.12 9.73 30.63
C SER A 76 28.56 10.36 29.36
N GLN A 77 27.29 10.80 29.32
CA GLN A 77 26.79 11.64 28.21
C GLN A 77 26.07 12.91 28.64
N SER A 78 26.08 13.28 29.92
CA SER A 78 25.49 14.52 30.45
C SER A 78 26.09 15.83 29.87
N GLY A 79 27.10 15.75 28.99
CA GLY A 79 27.72 16.89 28.32
C GLY A 79 27.32 17.12 26.85
N LEU A 80 26.53 16.24 26.23
CA LEU A 80 26.00 16.43 24.86
C LEU A 80 24.49 16.74 24.83
N TYR A 81 23.85 16.76 26.00
CA TYR A 81 22.44 17.07 26.20
C TYR A 81 22.18 18.54 26.55
N LEU A 82 22.89 19.45 25.87
CA LEU A 82 22.49 20.85 25.86
C LEU A 82 21.78 21.15 24.55
N ASN A 83 20.46 21.23 24.67
CA ASN A 83 19.54 22.04 23.88
C ASN A 83 20.24 23.13 23.07
N GLN A 84 20.55 22.81 21.82
CA GLN A 84 20.27 23.73 20.72
C GLN A 84 19.27 23.02 19.82
N GLU A 85 18.00 23.11 20.20
CA GLU A 85 16.86 22.88 19.32
C GLU A 85 16.87 23.94 18.21
N THR A 86 17.88 23.94 17.35
CA THR A 86 17.73 24.60 16.06
C THR A 86 16.77 23.72 15.27
N ASP A 87 15.57 24.24 14.99
CA ASP A 87 14.61 23.66 14.07
C ASP A 87 15.26 23.54 12.68
N ALA A 88 16.04 22.48 12.47
CA ALA A 88 16.63 22.19 11.18
C ALA A 88 15.51 21.73 10.26
N GLU A 89 15.32 22.44 9.15
CA GLU A 89 14.36 22.02 8.14
C GLU A 89 14.96 20.89 7.31
N LEU A 90 14.34 19.70 7.41
CA LEU A 90 14.77 18.54 6.63
C LEU A 90 14.15 18.58 5.24
N GLY A 91 14.95 18.23 4.24
CA GLY A 91 14.52 18.08 2.85
C GLY A 91 13.70 16.80 2.56
N LEU A 92 13.30 16.06 3.60
CA LEU A 92 12.63 14.76 3.51
C LEU A 92 11.25 14.87 2.86
N GLU A 93 11.02 13.99 1.89
CA GLU A 93 9.77 13.85 1.16
C GLU A 93 9.06 12.53 1.48
N SER A 94 9.81 11.49 1.88
CA SER A 94 9.26 10.21 2.32
C SER A 94 9.90 9.73 3.62
N LEU A 95 9.07 9.30 4.56
CA LEU A 95 9.48 8.74 5.84
C LEU A 95 8.75 7.43 6.10
N TYR A 96 9.51 6.39 6.38
CA TYR A 96 9.03 5.11 6.86
C TYR A 96 9.56 4.88 8.28
N LEU A 97 8.66 4.65 9.24
CA LEU A 97 9.01 4.27 10.60
C LEU A 97 8.38 2.92 10.95
N SER A 98 9.14 2.05 11.60
CA SER A 98 8.62 0.80 12.11
C SER A 98 9.04 0.52 13.54
N GLY A 99 8.09 0.02 14.35
CA GLY A 99 8.35 -0.38 15.73
C GLY A 99 8.40 0.79 16.72
N ILE A 100 7.71 1.90 16.45
CA ILE A 100 7.66 3.06 17.37
C ILE A 100 6.70 2.76 18.54
N LYS A 101 7.13 3.03 19.77
CA LYS A 101 6.36 2.92 21.01
C LYS A 101 5.77 4.27 21.46
N ARG A 102 4.86 4.24 22.43
CA ARG A 102 4.12 5.41 22.94
C ARG A 102 4.98 6.41 23.73
N ASP A 103 6.12 5.96 24.22
CA ASP A 103 7.04 6.66 25.11
C ASP A 103 8.40 6.94 24.44
N ASP A 104 8.55 6.59 23.16
CA ASP A 104 9.76 6.89 22.41
C ASP A 104 9.97 8.41 22.33
N SER A 105 11.00 8.89 23.01
CA SER A 105 11.45 10.28 22.95
C SER A 105 12.13 10.60 21.62
N GLY A 106 12.27 11.89 21.31
CA GLY A 106 13.06 12.37 20.15
C GLY A 106 12.30 12.43 18.83
N LEU A 107 11.15 11.75 18.69
CA LEU A 107 10.31 11.89 17.50
C LEU A 107 9.71 13.29 17.34
N GLY A 108 9.47 14.02 18.43
CA GLY A 108 9.00 15.40 18.37
C GLY A 108 9.89 16.30 17.53
N TRP A 109 11.22 16.15 17.63
CA TRP A 109 12.16 16.87 16.77
C TRP A 109 12.00 16.48 15.31
N LEU A 110 11.91 15.16 15.03
CA LEU A 110 11.75 14.66 13.66
C LEU A 110 10.48 15.23 13.00
N TRP A 111 9.36 15.23 13.73
CA TRP A 111 8.10 15.81 13.26
C TRP A 111 8.20 17.30 12.99
N ARG A 112 8.78 18.09 13.91
CA ARG A 112 8.97 19.55 13.69
C ARG A 112 9.82 19.86 12.46
N SER A 113 10.80 19.00 12.20
CA SER A 113 11.76 19.17 11.11
C SER A 113 11.26 18.72 9.73
N CYS A 114 10.24 17.85 9.66
CA CYS A 114 9.73 17.27 8.40
C CYS A 114 8.60 18.09 7.77
N LYS A 115 8.89 19.31 7.29
CA LYS A 115 7.89 20.24 6.70
C LYS A 115 7.54 19.97 5.23
N LYS A 116 8.34 19.16 4.52
CA LYS A 116 8.16 18.81 3.09
C LYS A 116 7.68 17.37 2.88
N LEU A 117 7.23 16.72 3.94
CA LEU A 117 6.87 15.31 3.91
C LEU A 117 5.61 15.08 3.08
N LYS A 118 5.75 14.34 1.98
CA LYS A 118 4.64 13.97 1.10
C LYS A 118 4.13 12.57 1.41
N LYS A 119 5.01 11.66 1.81
CA LYS A 119 4.68 10.26 2.07
C LYS A 119 5.12 9.84 3.46
N LEU A 120 4.18 9.32 4.25
CA LEU A 120 4.44 8.77 5.57
C LEU A 120 3.95 7.32 5.62
N GLN A 121 4.82 6.43 6.10
CA GLN A 121 4.50 5.03 6.31
C GLN A 121 4.84 4.65 7.75
N LEU A 122 3.84 4.20 8.50
CA LEU A 122 4.00 3.68 9.85
C LEU A 122 3.67 2.19 9.85
N LYS A 123 4.59 1.37 10.34
CA LYS A 123 4.40 -0.09 10.43
C LYS A 123 4.68 -0.60 11.83
N ASN A 124 3.71 -1.31 12.42
CA ASN A 124 3.84 -1.88 13.76
C ASN A 124 4.22 -0.80 14.79
N CYS A 125 3.56 0.36 14.70
CA CYS A 125 3.77 1.46 15.63
C CYS A 125 2.64 1.46 16.65
N GLU A 126 3.01 1.43 17.93
CA GLU A 126 2.09 1.55 19.07
C GLU A 126 1.82 3.02 19.44
N GLY A 127 2.69 3.91 18.99
CA GLY A 127 2.64 5.36 19.21
C GLY A 127 3.24 6.15 18.06
N ILE A 128 3.24 7.48 18.21
CA ILE A 128 3.93 8.42 17.32
C ILE A 128 5.03 9.20 18.05
N GLY A 129 5.54 8.60 19.14
CA GLY A 129 6.44 9.22 20.11
C GLY A 129 5.74 9.65 21.39
N ASP A 130 6.51 10.28 22.28
CA ASP A 130 6.06 10.83 23.56
C ASP A 130 4.93 11.88 23.45
N GLY A 131 4.39 12.31 24.59
CA GLY A 131 3.29 13.28 24.63
C GLY A 131 3.59 14.61 23.91
N GLY A 132 4.85 15.06 23.91
CA GLY A 132 5.28 16.27 23.19
C GLY A 132 5.34 16.10 21.67
N SER A 133 5.48 14.86 21.19
CA SER A 133 5.57 14.53 19.78
C SER A 133 4.24 14.70 19.03
N PHE A 134 3.10 14.54 19.72
CA PHE A 134 1.78 14.53 19.08
C PHE A 134 1.40 15.85 18.39
N LEU A 135 1.63 16.99 19.06
CA LEU A 135 1.36 18.32 18.47
C LEU A 135 2.23 18.59 17.23
N SER A 136 3.48 18.12 17.28
CA SER A 136 4.42 18.27 16.17
C SER A 136 4.01 17.40 14.98
N PHE A 137 3.53 16.18 15.26
CA PHE A 137 3.04 15.26 14.24
C PHE A 137 1.84 15.82 13.45
N ILE A 138 0.88 16.47 14.13
CA ILE A 138 -0.29 17.08 13.44
C ILE A 138 0.16 18.06 12.36
N ARG A 139 1.23 18.85 12.61
CA ARG A 139 1.74 19.81 11.63
C ARG A 139 2.25 19.14 10.35
N CYS A 140 2.78 17.92 10.44
CA CYS A 140 3.20 17.14 9.27
C CYS A 140 2.02 16.68 8.42
N LEU A 141 0.83 16.50 9.02
CA LEU A 141 -0.34 15.97 8.31
C LEU A 141 -0.88 16.97 7.27
N ASN A 142 -0.71 18.28 7.47
CA ASN A 142 -1.30 19.30 6.60
C ASN A 142 -0.77 19.26 5.15
N VAL A 143 0.48 18.83 4.97
CA VAL A 143 1.17 18.76 3.67
C VAL A 143 1.22 17.33 3.09
N LEU A 144 0.69 16.35 3.83
CA LEU A 144 0.85 14.94 3.53
C LEU A 144 -0.07 14.51 2.38
N GLN A 145 0.53 13.84 1.40
CA GLN A 145 -0.14 13.38 0.19
C GLN A 145 -0.48 11.88 0.24
N GLU A 146 0.41 11.08 0.82
CA GLU A 146 0.25 9.64 0.98
C GLU A 146 0.48 9.23 2.45
N LEU A 147 -0.47 8.48 3.01
CA LEU A 147 -0.33 7.86 4.32
C LEU A 147 -0.57 6.36 4.24
N GLU A 148 0.34 5.59 4.85
CA GLU A 148 0.15 4.16 5.08
C GLU A 148 0.27 3.83 6.56
N LEU A 149 -0.76 3.20 7.13
CA LEU A 149 -0.78 2.66 8.49
C LEU A 149 -0.90 1.14 8.38
N ARG A 150 0.12 0.42 8.85
CA ARG A 150 0.19 -1.05 8.76
C ARG A 150 0.38 -1.64 10.14
N THR A 151 -0.57 -2.46 10.59
CA THR A 151 -0.57 -3.09 11.92
C THR A 151 -0.38 -2.06 13.05
N CYS A 152 -0.99 -0.87 12.91
CA CYS A 152 -0.87 0.26 13.83
C CYS A 152 -2.18 0.45 14.64
N ARG A 153 -2.70 -0.63 15.21
CA ARG A 153 -4.05 -0.70 15.80
C ARG A 153 -4.30 0.33 16.91
N SER A 154 -3.27 0.71 17.68
CA SER A 154 -3.43 1.63 18.81
C SER A 154 -3.50 3.11 18.41
N ILE A 155 -3.01 3.48 17.23
CA ILE A 155 -2.92 4.89 16.79
C ILE A 155 -3.85 5.24 15.63
N VAL A 156 -4.29 4.24 14.87
CA VAL A 156 -5.04 4.43 13.62
C VAL A 156 -6.25 5.37 13.77
N ASP A 157 -7.12 5.18 14.76
CA ASP A 157 -8.29 6.04 14.94
C ASP A 157 -7.91 7.48 15.29
N GLY A 158 -6.93 7.64 16.18
CA GLY A 158 -6.41 8.97 16.54
C GLY A 158 -5.82 9.68 15.33
N VAL A 159 -5.12 8.97 14.45
CA VAL A 159 -4.57 9.53 13.21
C VAL A 159 -5.70 9.86 12.22
N LEU A 160 -6.68 8.99 12.04
CA LEU A 160 -7.83 9.20 11.15
C LEU A 160 -8.64 10.44 11.55
N ILE A 161 -8.91 10.63 12.85
CA ILE A 161 -9.60 11.82 13.37
C ILE A 161 -8.81 13.08 13.04
N ARG A 162 -7.50 13.09 13.30
CA ARG A 162 -6.66 14.27 13.04
C ARG A 162 -6.49 14.58 11.55
N LEU A 163 -6.46 13.56 10.69
CA LEU A 163 -6.49 13.76 9.24
C LEU A 163 -7.79 14.45 8.80
N ALA A 164 -8.92 14.00 9.33
CA ALA A 164 -10.22 14.57 8.99
C ALA A 164 -10.30 16.06 9.35
N GLU A 165 -9.72 16.43 10.49
CA GLU A 165 -9.73 17.81 11.00
C GLU A 165 -8.70 18.74 10.33
N ASN A 166 -7.52 18.23 9.93
CA ASN A 166 -6.36 19.07 9.60
C ASN A 166 -5.79 18.86 8.19
N CYS A 167 -6.19 17.80 7.46
CA CYS A 167 -5.54 17.44 6.20
C CYS A 167 -6.43 17.73 4.97
N GLU A 168 -5.92 18.58 4.08
CA GLU A 168 -6.58 18.94 2.82
C GLU A 168 -5.86 18.37 1.58
N SER A 169 -4.62 17.91 1.74
CA SER A 169 -3.73 17.53 0.62
C SER A 169 -3.64 16.01 0.38
N LEU A 170 -4.21 15.18 1.26
CA LEU A 170 -4.14 13.72 1.16
C LEU A 170 -4.85 13.22 -0.10
N ASN A 171 -4.13 12.45 -0.92
CA ASN A 171 -4.70 11.81 -2.11
C ASN A 171 -4.69 10.28 -2.02
N SER A 172 -3.89 9.69 -1.13
CA SER A 172 -3.77 8.25 -0.97
C SER A 172 -3.74 7.85 0.50
N LEU A 173 -4.66 6.97 0.90
CA LEU A 173 -4.69 6.36 2.23
C LEU A 173 -4.67 4.84 2.12
N LEU A 174 -3.75 4.22 2.86
CA LEU A 174 -3.75 2.78 3.10
C LEU A 174 -3.86 2.51 4.60
N VAL A 175 -4.83 1.69 4.99
CA VAL A 175 -4.93 1.15 6.34
C VAL A 175 -4.95 -0.36 6.25
N TYR A 176 -3.98 -1.00 6.90
CA TYR A 176 -3.88 -2.46 7.00
C TYR A 176 -3.88 -2.86 8.46
N ASP A 177 -4.88 -3.66 8.84
CA ASP A 177 -5.04 -4.23 10.18
C ASP A 177 -5.13 -3.16 11.27
N GLY A 178 -6.27 -2.47 11.29
CA GLY A 178 -6.63 -1.42 12.24
C GLY A 178 -7.79 -0.55 11.76
N GLY A 179 -8.28 0.31 12.64
CA GLY A 179 -9.35 1.27 12.40
C GLY A 179 -10.68 0.72 12.92
N SER A 180 -11.30 1.44 13.86
CA SER A 180 -12.66 1.12 14.30
C SER A 180 -13.71 1.60 13.30
N ARG A 181 -14.94 1.10 13.45
CA ARG A 181 -16.13 1.60 12.74
C ARG A 181 -16.22 3.13 12.84
N GLU A 182 -16.13 3.65 14.05
CA GLU A 182 -16.33 5.07 14.33
C GLU A 182 -15.17 5.91 13.77
N GLY A 183 -13.93 5.42 13.88
CA GLY A 183 -12.74 6.09 13.35
C GLY A 183 -12.80 6.24 11.83
N PHE A 184 -13.14 5.16 11.10
CA PHE A 184 -13.31 5.21 9.65
C PHE A 184 -14.48 6.09 9.24
N LEU A 185 -15.65 5.91 9.85
CA LEU A 185 -16.84 6.68 9.50
C LEU A 185 -16.63 8.19 9.76
N HIS A 186 -15.99 8.55 10.87
CA HIS A 186 -15.62 9.93 11.15
C HIS A 186 -14.69 10.49 10.08
N PHE A 187 -13.63 9.75 9.71
CA PHE A 187 -12.71 10.19 8.66
C PHE A 187 -13.41 10.40 7.32
N ILE A 188 -14.21 9.42 6.87
CA ILE A 188 -14.89 9.48 5.57
C ILE A 188 -15.86 10.67 5.49
N ASN A 189 -16.59 10.94 6.59
CA ASN A 189 -17.60 12.00 6.62
C ASN A 189 -17.02 13.40 6.79
N ASN A 190 -15.83 13.53 7.38
CA ASN A 190 -15.26 14.83 7.74
C ASN A 190 -13.98 15.19 6.97
N CYS A 191 -13.35 14.25 6.23
CA CYS A 191 -12.16 14.60 5.44
C CYS A 191 -12.49 15.65 4.39
N ARG A 192 -11.66 16.68 4.34
CA ARG A 192 -11.72 17.74 3.33
C ARG A 192 -10.85 17.44 2.11
N CYS A 193 -10.12 16.34 2.18
CA CYS A 193 -9.21 15.87 1.15
C CYS A 193 -9.95 15.34 -0.08
N ASN A 194 -9.42 15.61 -1.28
CA ASN A 194 -9.88 14.96 -2.50
C ASN A 194 -9.18 13.61 -2.68
N LEU A 195 -9.61 12.62 -1.91
CA LEU A 195 -8.97 11.30 -1.88
C LEU A 195 -9.13 10.59 -3.23
N GLN A 196 -8.01 10.20 -3.84
CA GLN A 196 -7.96 9.52 -5.13
C GLN A 196 -7.75 8.02 -4.99
N LYS A 197 -7.11 7.57 -3.91
CA LYS A 197 -6.79 6.17 -3.64
C LYS A 197 -7.12 5.81 -2.19
N LEU A 198 -7.91 4.75 -2.03
CA LEU A 198 -8.24 4.18 -0.73
C LEU A 198 -7.98 2.67 -0.77
N ASP A 199 -7.09 2.19 0.09
CA ASP A 199 -6.73 0.77 0.23
C ASP A 199 -6.94 0.32 1.68
N LEU A 200 -8.01 -0.45 1.91
CA LEU A 200 -8.37 -0.98 3.22
C LEU A 200 -8.16 -2.49 3.24
N ARG A 201 -7.34 -2.97 4.18
CA ARG A 201 -6.96 -4.38 4.29
C ARG A 201 -7.20 -4.91 5.69
N LEU A 202 -7.90 -6.04 5.79
CA LEU A 202 -8.43 -6.55 7.06
C LEU A 202 -9.17 -5.48 7.89
N PRO A 203 -10.07 -4.67 7.30
CA PRO A 203 -10.82 -3.71 8.09
C PRO A 203 -11.99 -4.44 8.77
N LEU A 204 -11.76 -4.97 9.97
CA LEU A 204 -12.69 -5.86 10.67
C LEU A 204 -14.07 -5.24 10.92
N ASP A 205 -14.13 -3.91 10.98
CA ASP A 205 -15.35 -3.16 11.26
C ASP A 205 -15.97 -2.46 10.03
N LEU A 206 -15.40 -2.66 8.82
CA LEU A 206 -15.92 -2.04 7.59
C LEU A 206 -17.20 -2.72 7.11
N ASN A 207 -18.30 -1.97 7.09
CA ASN A 207 -19.64 -2.41 6.68
C ASN A 207 -20.23 -1.52 5.55
N ASN A 208 -21.50 -1.77 5.20
CA ASN A 208 -22.19 -1.01 4.14
C ASN A 208 -22.32 0.50 4.40
N ASP A 209 -22.46 0.93 5.65
CA ASP A 209 -22.57 2.37 6.00
C ASP A 209 -21.32 3.12 5.54
N HIS A 210 -20.15 2.50 5.70
CA HIS A 210 -18.88 3.06 5.24
C HIS A 210 -18.80 3.13 3.72
N LEU A 211 -19.29 2.10 3.01
CA LEU A 211 -19.32 2.12 1.55
C LEU A 211 -20.23 3.22 1.01
N LEU A 212 -21.39 3.43 1.63
CA LEU A 212 -22.29 4.53 1.31
C LEU A 212 -21.62 5.88 1.58
N ALA A 213 -20.97 6.03 2.72
CA ALA A 213 -20.23 7.25 3.06
C ALA A 213 -19.08 7.52 2.06
N ILE A 214 -18.33 6.48 1.67
CA ILE A 214 -17.28 6.58 0.63
C ILE A 214 -17.87 7.06 -0.68
N ALA A 215 -19.00 6.47 -1.11
CA ALA A 215 -19.66 6.81 -2.36
C ALA A 215 -20.12 8.27 -2.42
N VAL A 216 -20.59 8.81 -1.29
CA VAL A 216 -21.11 10.19 -1.19
C VAL A 216 -19.97 11.21 -1.12
N ASN A 217 -18.96 10.94 -0.31
CA ASN A 217 -17.93 11.91 0.08
C ASN A 217 -16.69 11.86 -0.84
N PHE A 218 -16.26 10.69 -1.30
CA PHE A 218 -15.03 10.55 -2.11
C PHE A 218 -15.33 10.54 -3.61
N ARG A 219 -15.82 11.68 -4.10
CA ARG A 219 -16.21 11.83 -5.52
C ARG A 219 -15.04 11.79 -6.50
N GLY A 220 -13.81 12.08 -6.05
CA GLY A 220 -12.59 11.99 -6.85
C GLY A 220 -11.89 10.63 -6.83
N LEU A 221 -12.49 9.62 -6.19
CA LEU A 221 -11.85 8.33 -5.97
C LEU A 221 -11.66 7.57 -7.29
N SER A 222 -10.39 7.34 -7.63
CA SER A 222 -9.96 6.63 -8.84
C SER A 222 -9.56 5.19 -8.57
N THR A 223 -9.19 4.88 -7.34
CA THR A 223 -8.72 3.57 -6.90
C THR A 223 -9.38 3.21 -5.58
N LEU A 224 -10.13 2.11 -5.56
CA LEU A 224 -10.65 1.52 -4.35
C LEU A 224 -10.16 0.08 -4.25
N ARG A 225 -9.47 -0.23 -3.16
CA ARG A 225 -8.99 -1.58 -2.87
C ARG A 225 -9.52 -2.01 -1.52
N LEU A 226 -10.29 -3.09 -1.51
CA LEU A 226 -10.84 -3.73 -0.34
C LEU A 226 -10.26 -5.14 -0.27
N ARG A 227 -9.62 -5.48 0.85
CA ARG A 227 -9.07 -6.81 1.07
C ARG A 227 -9.60 -7.39 2.37
N SER A 228 -10.17 -8.59 2.31
CA SER A 228 -10.67 -9.32 3.48
C SER A 228 -11.67 -8.51 4.31
N CYS A 229 -12.67 -7.95 3.63
CA CYS A 229 -13.78 -7.21 4.22
C CYS A 229 -14.95 -8.16 4.45
N CYS A 230 -15.13 -8.63 5.69
CA CYS A 230 -16.11 -9.67 6.03
C CYS A 230 -17.52 -9.14 6.35
N LEU A 231 -17.66 -7.85 6.73
CA LEU A 231 -18.95 -7.25 7.08
C LEU A 231 -19.61 -6.45 5.94
N VAL A 232 -18.94 -6.38 4.77
CA VAL A 232 -19.49 -5.76 3.57
C VAL A 232 -20.42 -6.76 2.87
N THR A 233 -21.63 -6.32 2.51
CA THR A 233 -22.59 -7.16 1.78
C THR A 233 -22.71 -6.77 0.31
N GLY A 234 -23.38 -7.64 -0.45
CA GLY A 234 -23.63 -7.45 -1.87
C GLY A 234 -24.38 -6.16 -2.16
N GLU A 235 -25.36 -5.82 -1.33
CA GLU A 235 -26.14 -4.58 -1.42
C GLU A 235 -25.24 -3.34 -1.28
N GLY A 236 -24.30 -3.35 -0.31
CA GLY A 236 -23.37 -2.24 -0.11
C GLY A 236 -22.46 -2.00 -1.31
N LEU A 237 -21.90 -3.07 -1.88
CA LEU A 237 -21.06 -2.95 -3.08
C LEU A 237 -21.86 -2.58 -4.34
N LYS A 238 -23.09 -3.10 -4.50
CA LYS A 238 -24.00 -2.70 -5.59
C LYS A 238 -24.32 -1.21 -5.49
N ALA A 239 -24.68 -0.72 -4.31
CA ALA A 239 -24.98 0.70 -4.07
C ALA A 239 -23.76 1.59 -4.35
N LEU A 240 -22.57 1.19 -3.88
CA LEU A 240 -21.31 1.85 -4.18
C LEU A 240 -21.07 1.93 -5.70
N GLY A 241 -21.22 0.82 -6.41
CA GLY A 241 -21.05 0.77 -7.88
C GLY A 241 -21.98 1.72 -8.61
N ILE A 242 -23.26 1.75 -8.22
CA ILE A 242 -24.29 2.66 -8.78
C ILE A 242 -23.89 4.12 -8.55
N ALA A 243 -23.53 4.47 -7.31
CA ALA A 243 -23.17 5.84 -6.92
C ALA A 243 -21.87 6.33 -7.60
N MET A 244 -20.93 5.43 -7.88
CA MET A 244 -19.66 5.73 -8.54
C MET A 244 -19.70 5.61 -10.08
N SER A 245 -20.89 5.59 -10.67
CA SER A 245 -21.09 5.46 -12.13
C SER A 245 -20.60 6.65 -12.97
N SER A 246 -20.12 7.72 -12.34
CA SER A 246 -19.53 8.90 -13.00
C SER A 246 -18.28 8.59 -13.85
N GLY A 247 -17.70 7.40 -13.69
CA GLY A 247 -16.59 6.92 -14.52
C GLY A 247 -15.20 7.32 -14.07
N LEU A 248 -15.08 7.90 -12.86
CA LEU A 248 -13.81 8.28 -12.25
C LEU A 248 -13.06 7.07 -11.67
N LEU A 249 -13.77 6.06 -11.17
CA LEU A 249 -13.15 4.83 -10.65
C LEU A 249 -12.51 4.03 -11.80
N LYS A 250 -11.18 3.92 -11.76
CA LYS A 250 -10.36 3.23 -12.76
C LYS A 250 -9.78 1.91 -12.26
N GLU A 251 -9.65 1.75 -10.94
CA GLU A 251 -9.15 0.55 -10.28
C GLU A 251 -10.10 0.11 -9.17
N LEU A 252 -10.56 -1.14 -9.25
CA LEU A 252 -11.32 -1.81 -8.20
C LEU A 252 -10.61 -3.11 -7.83
N ALA A 253 -10.32 -3.28 -6.54
CA ALA A 253 -9.85 -4.55 -6.00
C ALA A 253 -10.81 -5.04 -4.90
N LEU A 254 -11.29 -6.27 -5.04
CA LEU A 254 -12.08 -7.01 -4.05
C LEU A 254 -11.34 -8.31 -3.77
N ILE A 255 -10.30 -8.26 -2.94
CA ILE A 255 -9.38 -9.38 -2.73
C ILE A 255 -9.81 -10.17 -1.49
N ASN A 256 -10.01 -11.48 -1.63
CA ASN A 256 -10.45 -12.34 -0.53
C ASN A 256 -11.70 -11.75 0.16
N CYS A 257 -12.70 -11.38 -0.63
CA CYS A 257 -13.96 -10.79 -0.19
C CYS A 257 -15.08 -11.78 -0.55
N ASP A 258 -15.46 -12.62 0.40
CA ASP A 258 -16.43 -13.72 0.26
C ASP A 258 -17.77 -13.31 -0.40
N VAL A 259 -18.19 -12.06 -0.20
CA VAL A 259 -19.34 -11.45 -0.88
C VAL A 259 -19.30 -11.57 -2.41
N VAL A 260 -18.11 -11.57 -3.02
CA VAL A 260 -17.91 -11.75 -4.47
C VAL A 260 -18.40 -13.12 -4.94
N GLU A 261 -18.33 -14.12 -4.07
CA GLU A 261 -18.74 -15.50 -4.36
C GLU A 261 -20.19 -15.77 -3.95
N ARG A 262 -20.65 -15.16 -2.85
CA ARG A 262 -21.96 -15.44 -2.25
C ARG A 262 -23.10 -14.65 -2.90
N GLU A 263 -22.84 -13.46 -3.44
CA GLU A 263 -23.88 -12.57 -3.97
C GLU A 263 -24.01 -12.68 -5.49
N SER A 264 -25.06 -13.36 -5.96
CA SER A 264 -25.31 -13.45 -7.40
C SER A 264 -25.67 -12.09 -8.01
N GLY A 265 -25.14 -11.83 -9.21
CA GLY A 265 -25.38 -10.60 -9.95
C GLY A 265 -24.61 -9.39 -9.41
N LEU A 266 -23.83 -9.52 -8.32
CA LEU A 266 -22.97 -8.44 -7.82
C LEU A 266 -22.01 -7.95 -8.90
N LEU A 267 -21.26 -8.88 -9.51
CA LEU A 267 -20.28 -8.55 -10.54
C LEU A 267 -20.97 -8.00 -11.81
N ALA A 268 -22.17 -8.46 -12.14
CA ALA A 268 -22.98 -7.91 -13.23
C ALA A 268 -23.33 -6.43 -12.96
N THR A 269 -23.85 -6.10 -11.78
CA THR A 269 -24.19 -4.73 -11.39
C THR A 269 -22.94 -3.85 -11.37
N LEU A 270 -21.84 -4.29 -10.75
CA LEU A 270 -20.58 -3.55 -10.78
C LEU A 270 -20.11 -3.31 -12.21
N GLY A 271 -20.20 -4.31 -13.08
CA GLY A 271 -19.84 -4.18 -14.49
C GLY A 271 -20.68 -3.14 -15.23
N GLN A 272 -21.99 -3.13 -15.00
CA GLN A 272 -22.92 -2.20 -15.64
C GLN A 272 -22.67 -0.74 -15.26
N HIS A 273 -22.22 -0.47 -14.03
CA HIS A 273 -22.01 0.91 -13.56
C HIS A 273 -20.55 1.38 -13.65
N LEU A 274 -19.58 0.48 -13.53
CA LEU A 274 -18.14 0.81 -13.51
C LEU A 274 -17.47 0.55 -14.88
N LYS A 275 -18.09 1.02 -15.96
CA LYS A 275 -17.65 0.78 -17.35
C LYS A 275 -16.25 1.33 -17.71
N GLN A 276 -15.74 2.22 -16.87
CA GLN A 276 -14.44 2.88 -17.02
C GLN A 276 -13.30 2.17 -16.27
N LEU A 277 -13.59 1.04 -15.62
CA LEU A 277 -12.57 0.20 -15.00
C LEU A 277 -11.50 -0.20 -16.01
N SER A 278 -10.26 0.08 -15.64
CA SER A 278 -9.05 -0.31 -16.37
C SER A 278 -8.24 -1.36 -15.62
N LYS A 279 -8.43 -1.46 -14.30
CA LYS A 279 -7.77 -2.43 -13.45
C LYS A 279 -8.77 -3.12 -12.54
N LEU A 280 -8.77 -4.44 -12.57
CA LEU A 280 -9.65 -5.27 -11.75
C LEU A 280 -8.84 -6.35 -11.05
N ASP A 281 -9.02 -6.46 -9.74
CA ASP A 281 -8.33 -7.46 -8.92
C ASP A 281 -9.37 -8.18 -8.06
N LEU A 282 -9.71 -9.41 -8.44
CA LEU A 282 -10.61 -10.32 -7.73
C LEU A 282 -9.85 -11.49 -7.10
N SER A 283 -8.56 -11.31 -6.83
CA SER A 283 -7.70 -12.40 -6.34
C SER A 283 -8.22 -12.99 -5.02
N HIS A 284 -7.98 -14.28 -4.83
CA HIS A 284 -8.31 -15.06 -3.64
C HIS A 284 -9.80 -15.15 -3.32
N ASN A 285 -10.67 -14.88 -4.30
CA ASN A 285 -12.05 -15.35 -4.25
C ASN A 285 -12.07 -16.75 -4.87
N GLU A 286 -11.74 -17.76 -4.05
CA GLU A 286 -11.52 -19.14 -4.46
C GLU A 286 -12.74 -19.78 -5.13
N SER A 287 -13.96 -19.49 -4.68
CA SER A 287 -15.20 -20.09 -5.23
C SER A 287 -15.85 -19.25 -6.33
N LEU A 288 -15.17 -18.21 -6.82
CA LEU A 288 -15.69 -17.38 -7.92
C LEU A 288 -15.89 -18.24 -9.18
N LEU A 289 -17.13 -18.29 -9.67
CA LEU A 289 -17.52 -19.07 -10.84
C LEU A 289 -17.47 -18.24 -12.13
N ASP A 290 -17.20 -18.93 -13.25
CA ASP A 290 -17.16 -18.32 -14.59
C ASP A 290 -18.38 -17.46 -14.90
N LYS A 291 -19.60 -17.95 -14.59
CA LYS A 291 -20.85 -17.23 -14.88
C LYS A 291 -20.86 -15.82 -14.28
N GLU A 292 -20.49 -15.70 -13.01
CA GLU A 292 -20.50 -14.41 -12.30
C GLU A 292 -19.38 -13.51 -12.82
N PHE A 293 -18.17 -14.05 -13.01
CA PHE A 293 -17.05 -13.28 -13.58
C PHE A 293 -17.36 -12.77 -14.99
N ILE A 294 -17.86 -13.65 -15.87
CA ILE A 294 -18.22 -13.33 -17.26
C ILE A 294 -19.30 -12.25 -17.30
N SER A 295 -20.26 -12.27 -16.36
CA SER A 295 -21.34 -11.28 -16.31
C SER A 295 -20.83 -9.82 -16.21
N MET A 296 -19.69 -9.61 -15.52
CA MET A 296 -19.05 -8.30 -15.43
C MET A 296 -18.36 -7.91 -16.74
N LEU A 297 -17.67 -8.86 -17.38
CA LEU A 297 -16.89 -8.62 -18.60
C LEU A 297 -17.76 -8.18 -19.78
N VAL A 298 -19.06 -8.51 -19.77
CA VAL A 298 -20.03 -8.02 -20.77
C VAL A 298 -20.04 -6.49 -20.84
N SER A 299 -19.83 -5.81 -19.71
CA SER A 299 -19.85 -4.34 -19.63
C SER A 299 -18.46 -3.71 -19.42
N CYS A 300 -17.56 -4.38 -18.68
CA CYS A 300 -16.20 -3.88 -18.41
C CYS A 300 -15.20 -4.27 -19.50
N ASN A 301 -15.31 -3.62 -20.66
CA ASN A 301 -14.44 -3.90 -21.83
C ASN A 301 -13.15 -3.06 -21.90
N ASN A 302 -12.96 -2.12 -20.97
CA ASN A 302 -11.79 -1.23 -20.90
C ASN A 302 -10.62 -1.76 -20.05
N LEU A 303 -10.72 -3.01 -19.57
CA LEU A 303 -9.71 -3.62 -18.71
C LEU A 303 -8.35 -3.74 -19.41
N VAL A 304 -7.32 -3.36 -18.67
CA VAL A 304 -5.90 -3.36 -19.05
C VAL A 304 -5.09 -4.25 -18.10
N ASP A 305 -5.38 -4.20 -16.79
CA ASP A 305 -4.79 -5.07 -15.76
C ASP A 305 -5.91 -5.91 -15.13
N LEU A 306 -5.77 -7.23 -15.14
CA LEU A 306 -6.72 -8.17 -14.55
C LEU A 306 -6.00 -9.19 -13.69
N ARG A 307 -6.35 -9.25 -12.41
CA ARG A 307 -5.79 -10.19 -11.44
C ARG A 307 -6.88 -11.07 -10.86
N LEU A 308 -6.70 -12.36 -10.99
CA LEU A 308 -7.60 -13.42 -10.58
C LEU A 308 -6.85 -14.49 -9.78
N ARG A 309 -5.68 -14.15 -9.22
CA ARG A 309 -4.81 -15.11 -8.54
C ARG A 309 -5.59 -15.89 -7.49
N GLY A 310 -5.50 -17.22 -7.49
CA GLY A 310 -6.17 -18.09 -6.51
C GLY A 310 -7.68 -18.23 -6.71
N CYS A 311 -8.27 -17.76 -7.80
CA CYS A 311 -9.67 -18.02 -8.13
C CYS A 311 -9.83 -19.45 -8.69
N LYS A 312 -9.93 -20.43 -7.79
CA LYS A 312 -9.97 -21.86 -8.11
C LYS A 312 -11.22 -22.30 -8.89
N GLY A 313 -12.35 -21.61 -8.69
CA GLY A 313 -13.62 -21.87 -9.37
C GLY A 313 -13.69 -21.39 -10.83
N LEU A 314 -12.69 -20.65 -11.31
CA LEU A 314 -12.62 -20.22 -12.71
C LEU A 314 -12.03 -21.31 -13.59
N THR A 315 -12.58 -21.45 -14.79
CA THR A 315 -12.13 -22.43 -15.78
C THR A 315 -11.62 -21.79 -17.06
N SER A 316 -11.16 -22.60 -18.01
CA SER A 316 -10.83 -22.19 -19.37
C SER A 316 -11.93 -21.36 -20.07
N LEU A 317 -13.21 -21.46 -19.64
CA LEU A 317 -14.29 -20.60 -20.13
C LEU A 317 -14.09 -19.11 -19.80
N ALA A 318 -13.53 -18.79 -18.63
CA ALA A 318 -13.19 -17.42 -18.26
C ALA A 318 -12.21 -16.80 -19.25
N ILE A 319 -11.17 -17.56 -19.63
CA ILE A 319 -10.15 -17.12 -20.59
C ILE A 319 -10.75 -16.85 -21.98
N LEU A 320 -11.62 -17.76 -22.46
CA LEU A 320 -12.32 -17.56 -23.73
C LEU A 320 -13.20 -16.29 -23.70
N SER A 321 -13.85 -16.02 -22.57
CA SER A 321 -14.67 -14.81 -22.40
C SER A 321 -13.83 -13.54 -22.30
N MET A 322 -12.71 -13.57 -21.56
CA MET A 322 -11.73 -12.48 -21.52
C MET A 322 -11.24 -12.12 -22.91
N PHE A 323 -10.90 -13.13 -23.73
CA PHE A 323 -10.49 -12.91 -25.11
C PHE A 323 -11.60 -12.23 -25.92
N LYS A 324 -12.86 -12.66 -25.77
CA LYS A 324 -14.00 -12.08 -26.50
C LYS A 324 -14.27 -10.63 -26.10
N SER A 325 -14.28 -10.33 -24.82
CA SER A 325 -14.77 -9.05 -24.28
C SER A 325 -13.68 -7.99 -24.08
N CYS A 326 -12.47 -8.38 -23.66
CA CYS A 326 -11.47 -7.44 -23.14
C CYS A 326 -10.26 -7.30 -24.09
N LYS A 327 -10.45 -6.59 -25.20
CA LYS A 327 -9.43 -6.41 -26.26
C LYS A 327 -8.24 -5.53 -25.87
N ARG A 328 -8.29 -4.90 -24.69
CA ARG A 328 -7.28 -3.97 -24.17
C ARG A 328 -6.40 -4.57 -23.08
N LEU A 329 -6.58 -5.83 -22.73
CA LEU A 329 -5.78 -6.48 -21.68
C LEU A 329 -4.30 -6.50 -22.06
N GLU A 330 -3.48 -5.97 -21.15
CA GLU A 330 -2.01 -5.95 -21.25
C GLU A 330 -1.39 -6.82 -20.17
N ASN A 331 -1.98 -6.86 -18.97
CA ASN A 331 -1.45 -7.61 -17.83
C ASN A 331 -2.53 -8.55 -17.28
N VAL A 332 -2.21 -9.84 -17.19
CA VAL A 332 -3.08 -10.86 -16.61
C VAL A 332 -2.32 -11.65 -15.55
N ASP A 333 -2.88 -11.79 -14.36
CA ASP A 333 -2.39 -12.71 -13.30
C ASP A 333 -3.47 -13.72 -12.96
N ILE A 334 -3.19 -14.99 -13.23
CA ILE A 334 -4.08 -16.14 -12.96
C ILE A 334 -3.31 -17.27 -12.26
N ILE A 335 -2.24 -16.94 -11.52
CA ILE A 335 -1.52 -17.91 -10.70
C ILE A 335 -2.49 -18.54 -9.70
N HIS A 336 -2.39 -19.85 -9.48
CA HIS A 336 -3.27 -20.64 -8.61
C HIS A 336 -4.75 -20.71 -9.05
N CYS A 337 -5.05 -20.48 -10.34
CA CYS A 337 -6.37 -20.77 -10.92
C CYS A 337 -6.41 -22.20 -11.46
N CYS A 338 -6.67 -23.19 -10.59
CA CYS A 338 -6.54 -24.61 -10.92
C CYS A 338 -7.47 -25.11 -12.04
N GLY A 339 -8.63 -24.50 -12.25
CA GLY A 339 -9.55 -24.89 -13.33
C GLY A 339 -9.16 -24.38 -14.73
N ILE A 340 -8.11 -23.56 -14.84
CA ILE A 340 -7.63 -23.04 -16.12
C ILE A 340 -6.51 -23.96 -16.66
N GLU A 341 -6.76 -24.52 -17.84
CA GLU A 341 -5.89 -25.50 -18.50
C GLU A 341 -4.86 -24.83 -19.42
N ALA A 342 -3.77 -25.54 -19.73
CA ALA A 342 -2.65 -25.03 -20.51
C ALA A 342 -3.05 -24.61 -21.94
N GLU A 343 -3.99 -25.33 -22.54
CA GLU A 343 -4.54 -25.07 -23.88
C GLU A 343 -5.22 -23.69 -23.93
N ALA A 344 -5.91 -23.30 -22.85
CA ALA A 344 -6.52 -21.98 -22.75
C ALA A 344 -5.47 -20.87 -22.65
N ILE A 345 -4.37 -21.12 -21.92
CA ILE A 345 -3.24 -20.19 -21.81
C ILE A 345 -2.60 -19.98 -23.18
N GLU A 346 -2.29 -21.08 -23.87
CA GLU A 346 -1.72 -21.06 -25.22
C GLU A 346 -2.62 -20.28 -26.19
N PHE A 347 -3.92 -20.59 -26.20
CA PHE A 347 -4.92 -19.87 -26.98
C PHE A 347 -4.89 -18.37 -26.68
N PHE A 348 -4.84 -17.99 -25.40
CA PHE A 348 -4.88 -16.59 -24.99
C PHE A 348 -3.62 -15.82 -25.40
N VAL A 349 -2.43 -16.41 -25.22
CA VAL A 349 -1.15 -15.84 -25.66
C VAL A 349 -1.11 -15.67 -27.19
N LEU A 350 -1.63 -16.66 -27.92
CA LEU A 350 -1.67 -16.65 -29.38
C LEU A 350 -2.62 -15.59 -29.94
N ASN A 351 -3.78 -15.36 -29.29
CA ASN A 351 -4.85 -14.55 -29.87
C ASN A 351 -4.98 -13.14 -29.26
N SER A 352 -4.37 -12.88 -28.09
CA SER A 352 -4.47 -11.55 -27.46
C SER A 352 -3.56 -10.53 -28.14
N PRO A 353 -4.10 -9.41 -28.67
CA PRO A 353 -3.33 -8.48 -29.50
C PRO A 353 -2.48 -7.50 -28.70
N ARG A 354 -2.81 -7.26 -27.42
CA ARG A 354 -2.15 -6.24 -26.57
C ARG A 354 -1.50 -6.83 -25.32
N LEU A 355 -1.56 -8.15 -25.14
CA LEU A 355 -0.99 -8.80 -23.98
C LEU A 355 0.52 -8.51 -23.94
N ARG A 356 1.00 -8.05 -22.78
CA ARG A 356 2.41 -7.76 -22.51
C ARG A 356 2.96 -8.64 -21.41
N ARG A 357 2.15 -8.97 -20.41
CA ARG A 357 2.55 -9.78 -19.27
C ARG A 357 1.45 -10.75 -18.88
N MET A 358 1.82 -12.00 -18.67
CA MET A 358 0.94 -13.04 -18.17
C MET A 358 1.62 -13.81 -17.04
N GLN A 359 1.02 -13.82 -15.86
CA GLN A 359 1.53 -14.59 -14.72
C GLN A 359 0.69 -15.86 -14.57
N VAL A 360 1.37 -17.01 -14.62
CA VAL A 360 0.79 -18.36 -14.60
C VAL A 360 1.75 -19.31 -13.89
N GLU A 361 1.28 -20.48 -13.46
CA GLU A 361 2.15 -21.55 -13.00
C GLU A 361 3.00 -22.09 -14.16
N GLU A 362 4.25 -22.45 -13.88
CA GLU A 362 5.16 -22.99 -14.90
C GLU A 362 4.59 -24.21 -15.62
N SER A 363 3.90 -25.07 -14.88
CA SER A 363 3.27 -26.30 -15.38
C SER A 363 2.19 -26.07 -16.44
N LYS A 364 1.63 -24.85 -16.55
CA LYS A 364 0.60 -24.51 -17.52
C LYS A 364 1.15 -23.85 -18.80
N VAL A 365 2.46 -23.63 -18.87
CA VAL A 365 3.09 -22.97 -20.02
C VAL A 365 3.65 -24.02 -20.97
N SER A 366 2.93 -24.30 -22.06
CA SER A 366 3.41 -25.20 -23.13
C SER A 366 4.63 -24.60 -23.86
N ASP A 367 5.43 -25.44 -24.51
CA ASP A 367 6.56 -25.00 -25.35
C ASP A 367 6.10 -24.07 -26.48
N VAL A 368 4.92 -24.35 -27.03
CA VAL A 368 4.27 -23.52 -28.05
C VAL A 368 3.93 -22.15 -27.47
N ALA A 369 3.32 -22.09 -26.27
CA ALA A 369 3.03 -20.83 -25.59
C ALA A 369 4.30 -20.03 -25.30
N ARG A 370 5.40 -20.67 -24.86
CA ARG A 370 6.71 -19.98 -24.65
C ARG A 370 7.26 -19.40 -25.95
N THR A 371 7.18 -20.19 -27.02
CA THR A 371 7.63 -19.75 -28.34
C THR A 371 6.85 -18.52 -28.78
N TRP A 372 5.52 -18.54 -28.74
CA TRP A 372 4.70 -17.38 -29.10
C TRP A 372 4.90 -16.18 -28.18
N ALA A 373 5.03 -16.41 -26.87
CA ALA A 373 5.31 -15.35 -25.92
C ALA A 373 6.62 -14.63 -26.26
N SER A 374 7.69 -15.37 -26.58
CA SER A 374 8.97 -14.78 -26.98
C SER A 374 8.86 -13.96 -28.27
N HIS A 375 8.15 -14.47 -29.29
CA HIS A 375 7.95 -13.75 -30.56
C HIS A 375 7.16 -12.46 -30.38
N LYS A 376 6.21 -12.43 -29.44
CA LYS A 376 5.37 -11.27 -29.14
C LYS A 376 5.91 -10.37 -28.02
N LEU A 377 7.08 -10.68 -27.47
CA LEU A 377 7.66 -9.99 -26.31
C LEU A 377 6.71 -9.98 -25.09
N ILE A 378 5.98 -11.07 -24.89
CA ILE A 378 5.11 -11.29 -23.73
C ILE A 378 5.95 -11.86 -22.60
N GLU A 379 5.99 -11.17 -21.47
CA GLU A 379 6.60 -11.66 -20.25
C GLU A 379 5.69 -12.70 -19.59
N VAL A 380 6.06 -13.98 -19.68
CA VAL A 380 5.38 -15.06 -18.95
C VAL A 380 6.15 -15.33 -17.67
N VAL A 381 5.61 -14.85 -16.54
CA VAL A 381 6.22 -15.08 -15.23
C VAL A 381 5.66 -16.37 -14.67
N ALA A 382 6.47 -17.42 -14.80
CA ALA A 382 6.22 -18.72 -14.20
C ALA A 382 6.60 -18.68 -12.71
N SER A 383 5.66 -19.04 -11.83
CA SER A 383 5.94 -19.23 -10.41
C SER A 383 5.90 -20.71 -10.05
N PHE A 384 6.89 -21.15 -9.26
CA PHE A 384 6.94 -22.51 -8.70
C PHE A 384 5.90 -22.64 -7.57
N MET A 385 5.28 -23.81 -7.46
CA MET A 385 4.47 -24.16 -6.28
C MET A 385 5.40 -24.27 -5.07
N ASN A 386 5.41 -23.26 -4.21
CA ASN A 386 5.97 -23.34 -2.86
C ASN A 386 4.86 -23.19 -1.83
#